data_AF-A0A2M8AHE7-F1
#
_entry.id   AF-A0A2M8AHE7-F1
#
_cell.length_a   1.000
_cell.length_b   1.000
_cell.length_c   1.000
_cell.angle_alpha   90.00
_cell.angle_beta   90.00
_cell.angle_gamma   90.00
#
_symmetry.space_group_name_H-M   'P 1'
#
loop_
_entity.id
_entity.type
_entity.pdbx_description
1 polymer ?
#
loop_
_entity_poly.entity_id
_entity_poly.type
_entity_poly.pdbx_seq_one_letter_code
_entity_poly.pdbx_strand_id
1 'polypeptide(L)' 'MRFLKDIPIVFLFGFLLLVFSCQNKYPELGEGIYAEFITSKGIMLAKLHYQKTPYTVANFISLADGTNKLVDSIYRGKKF' A
#
# COMPACT_ATOMS: atom_id res chain seq x y z
N MET A 1 30.82 34.90 10.12
CA MET A 1 29.67 34.53 9.26
C MET A 1 30.01 33.35 8.35
N ARG A 2 30.34 32.17 8.90
CA ARG A 2 30.54 30.92 8.11
C ARG A 2 29.27 30.05 8.14
N PHE A 3 28.69 29.89 9.33
CA PHE A 3 27.47 29.12 9.55
C PHE A 3 26.26 29.52 8.68
N LEU A 4 26.06 30.80 8.37
CA LEU A 4 24.91 31.24 7.55
C LEU A 4 25.04 30.81 6.07
N LYS A 5 26.26 30.55 5.59
CA LYS A 5 26.55 30.11 4.22
C LYS A 5 26.27 28.62 4.03
N ASP A 6 26.30 27.84 5.11
CA ASP A 6 26.17 26.38 5.07
C ASP A 6 24.69 25.91 5.25
N ILE A 7 23.81 26.79 5.75
CA ILE A 7 22.35 26.55 5.86
C ILE A 7 21.70 26.07 4.54
N PRO A 8 21.93 26.72 3.37
CA PRO A 8 21.34 26.25 2.11
C PRO A 8 21.87 24.86 1.69
N ILE A 9 23.13 24.54 2.03
CA ILE A 9 23.73 23.24 1.73
C ILE A 9 23.09 22.14 2.59
N VAL A 10 22.83 22.41 3.86
CA VAL A 10 22.15 21.47 4.77
C VAL A 10 20.70 21.25 4.33
N PHE A 11 19.99 22.29 3.90
CA PHE A 11 18.63 22.16 3.36
C PHE A 11 18.60 21.35 2.06
N LEU A 12 19.58 21.56 1.17
CA LEU A 12 19.72 20.79 -0.07
C LEU A 12 20.01 19.30 0.21
N PHE A 13 20.88 19.01 1.18
CA PHE A 13 21.17 17.64 1.60
C PHE A 13 19.96 16.97 2.26
N GLY A 14 19.20 17.71 3.08
CA GLY A 14 17.97 17.23 3.70
C GLY A 14 16.89 16.89 2.66
N PHE A 15 16.72 17.73 1.64
CA PHE A 15 15.80 17.46 0.53
C PHE A 15 16.23 16.25 -0.30
N LEU A 16 17.54 16.07 -0.51
CA LEU A 16 18.08 14.91 -1.22
C LEU A 16 17.83 13.58 -0.49
N LEU A 17 17.77 13.57 0.84
CA LEU A 17 17.44 12.35 1.60
C LEU A 17 15.96 11.93 1.46
N LEU A 18 15.05 12.87 1.20
CA LEU A 18 13.62 12.57 1.06
C LEU A 18 13.29 11.81 -0.24
N VAL A 19 14.10 11.97 -1.29
CA VAL A 19 13.84 11.33 -2.60
C VAL A 19 14.22 9.84 -2.66
N PHE A 20 15.04 9.33 -1.74
CA PHE A 20 15.45 7.90 -1.74
C PHE A 20 14.48 6.96 -1.00
N SER A 21 13.38 7.45 -0.42
CA SER A 21 12.53 6.65 0.46
C SER A 21 11.54 5.72 -0.28
N CYS A 22 11.49 5.72 -1.61
CA CYS A 22 10.54 4.90 -2.35
C CYS A 22 11.06 3.46 -2.55
N GLN A 23 10.73 2.56 -1.62
CA GLN A 23 10.98 1.12 -1.75
C GLN A 23 9.76 0.46 -2.37
N ASN A 24 9.80 0.17 -3.67
CA ASN A 24 8.76 -0.61 -4.34
C ASN A 24 9.07 -2.10 -4.21
N LYS A 25 8.24 -2.84 -3.45
CA LYS A 25 8.45 -4.27 -3.17
C LYS A 25 8.31 -5.15 -4.41
N TYR A 26 7.54 -4.70 -5.41
CA TYR A 26 7.32 -5.43 -6.66
C TYR A 26 7.40 -4.48 -7.88
N PRO A 27 8.61 -4.07 -8.29
CA PRO A 27 8.82 -3.11 -9.37
C PRO A 27 8.36 -3.62 -10.75
N GLU A 28 8.21 -4.93 -10.93
CA GLU A 28 7.81 -5.58 -12.18
C GLU A 28 6.30 -5.68 -12.41
N LEU A 29 5.48 -5.31 -11.41
CA LEU A 29 4.03 -5.38 -11.57
C LEU A 29 3.53 -4.24 -12.46
N GLY A 30 2.77 -4.62 -13.48
CA GLY A 30 2.01 -3.66 -14.27
C GLY A 30 0.85 -3.04 -13.47
N GLU A 31 0.14 -2.12 -14.08
CA GLU A 31 -1.01 -1.46 -13.46
C GLU A 31 -2.12 -2.44 -13.06
N GLY A 32 -2.71 -2.21 -11.89
CA GLY A 32 -3.85 -2.98 -11.39
C GLY A 32 -3.96 -2.98 -9.87
N ILE A 33 -4.93 -3.74 -9.37
CA ILE A 33 -5.12 -3.98 -7.95
C ILE A 33 -4.57 -5.36 -7.62
N TYR A 34 -3.74 -5.45 -6.58
CA TYR A 34 -3.08 -6.68 -6.16
C TYR A 34 -3.35 -6.92 -4.68
N ALA A 35 -3.40 -8.20 -4.29
CA ALA A 35 -3.56 -8.63 -2.91
C ALA A 35 -2.40 -9.56 -2.51
N GLU A 36 -1.76 -9.25 -1.38
CA GLU A 36 -0.82 -10.15 -0.73
C GLU A 36 -1.58 -11.06 0.26
N PHE A 37 -1.42 -12.36 0.10
CA PHE A 37 -1.83 -13.35 1.09
C PHE A 37 -0.62 -13.75 1.90
N ILE A 38 -0.55 -13.25 3.14
CA ILE A 38 0.51 -13.59 4.08
C ILE A 38 0.14 -14.92 4.75
N THR A 39 0.85 -15.98 4.38
CA THR A 39 0.60 -17.33 4.93
C THR A 39 1.82 -17.86 5.68
N SER A 40 1.64 -18.92 6.45
CA SER A 40 2.75 -19.63 7.10
C SER A 40 3.72 -20.30 6.12
N LYS A 41 3.36 -20.39 4.83
CA LYS A 41 4.20 -20.94 3.75
C LYS A 41 4.83 -19.86 2.87
N GLY A 42 4.66 -18.59 3.23
CA GLY A 42 5.15 -17.45 2.48
C GLY A 42 4.03 -16.57 1.95
N ILE A 43 4.41 -15.62 1.10
CA ILE A 43 3.50 -14.63 0.53
C ILE A 43 3.04 -15.12 -0.85
N MET A 44 1.73 -15.22 -1.05
CA MET A 44 1.15 -15.39 -2.37
C MET A 44 0.65 -14.04 -2.87
N LEU A 45 0.98 -13.67 -4.10
CA LEU A 45 0.55 -12.41 -4.70
C LEU A 45 -0.49 -12.68 -5.80
N ALA A 46 -1.67 -12.06 -5.70
CA ALA A 46 -2.72 -12.20 -6.71
C ALA A 46 -3.09 -10.86 -7.35
N LYS A 47 -3.32 -10.85 -8.67
CA LYS A 47 -3.92 -9.71 -9.38
C LYS A 47 -5.44 -9.83 -9.36
N LEU A 48 -6.12 -8.79 -8.89
CA LEU A 48 -7.58 -8.75 -8.83
C LEU A 48 -8.17 -8.19 -10.13
N HIS A 49 -9.08 -8.93 -10.75
CA HIS A 49 -9.67 -8.60 -12.06
C HIS A 49 -10.87 -7.65 -11.96
N TYR A 50 -10.68 -6.46 -11.39
CA TYR A 50 -11.75 -5.51 -11.12
C TYR A 50 -12.52 -5.05 -12.37
N GLN A 51 -11.88 -5.04 -13.55
CA GLN A 51 -12.56 -4.67 -14.81
C GLN A 51 -13.59 -5.71 -15.26
N LYS A 52 -13.36 -7.00 -14.94
CA LYS A 52 -14.28 -8.09 -15.29
C LYS A 52 -15.31 -8.35 -14.20
N THR A 53 -14.90 -8.26 -12.94
CA THR A 53 -15.72 -8.62 -11.78
C THR A 53 -15.67 -7.53 -10.68
N PRO A 54 -16.13 -6.30 -10.98
CA PRO A 54 -15.94 -5.15 -10.09
C PRO A 54 -16.57 -5.35 -8.71
N TYR A 55 -17.79 -5.89 -8.64
CA TYR A 55 -18.47 -6.12 -7.36
C TYR A 55 -17.81 -7.22 -6.53
N THR A 56 -17.31 -8.28 -7.17
CA THR A 56 -16.58 -9.35 -6.46
C THR A 56 -15.29 -8.83 -5.87
N VAL A 57 -14.54 -8.04 -6.64
CA VAL A 57 -13.29 -7.44 -6.17
C VAL A 57 -13.56 -6.43 -5.06
N ALA A 58 -14.57 -5.57 -5.20
CA ALA A 58 -14.96 -4.62 -4.16
C ALA A 58 -15.40 -5.34 -2.87
N ASN A 59 -16.20 -6.42 -2.98
CA ASN A 59 -16.59 -7.23 -1.83
C ASN A 59 -15.36 -7.83 -1.14
N PHE A 60 -14.45 -8.45 -1.90
CA PHE A 60 -13.21 -9.03 -1.36
C PHE A 60 -12.35 -7.98 -0.63
N ILE A 61 -12.08 -6.85 -1.25
CA ILE A 61 -11.29 -5.76 -0.64
C ILE A 61 -11.97 -5.24 0.64
N SER A 62 -13.29 -5.01 0.60
CA SER A 62 -14.01 -4.48 1.77
C SER A 62 -13.99 -5.43 2.96
N LEU A 63 -13.95 -6.75 2.72
CA LEU A 63 -13.80 -7.75 3.77
C LEU A 63 -12.37 -7.77 4.32
N ALA A 64 -11.37 -7.73 3.44
CA ALA A 64 -9.96 -7.69 3.82
C ALA A 64 -9.60 -6.44 4.64
N ASP A 65 -10.14 -5.28 4.25
CA ASP A 65 -9.94 -4.02 4.97
C ASP A 65 -10.83 -3.85 6.20
N GLY A 66 -11.84 -4.72 6.38
CA GLY A 66 -12.82 -4.67 7.47
C GLY A 66 -13.81 -3.51 7.37
N THR A 67 -13.99 -2.95 6.17
CA THR A 67 -14.87 -1.81 5.90
C THR A 67 -16.25 -2.22 5.37
N ASN A 68 -16.48 -3.51 5.15
CA ASN A 68 -17.74 -4.04 4.65
C ASN A 68 -18.91 -3.77 5.64
N LYS A 69 -19.98 -3.14 5.13
CA LYS A 69 -21.16 -2.73 5.93
C LYS A 69 -22.26 -3.79 5.99
N LEU A 70 -22.15 -4.86 5.20
CA LEU A 70 -23.15 -5.92 5.04
C LEU A 70 -22.82 -7.17 5.87
N VAL A 71 -21.75 -7.13 6.66
CA VAL A 71 -21.43 -8.16 7.65
C VAL A 71 -22.28 -8.01 8.91
N ASP A 72 -22.44 -9.10 9.66
CA ASP A 72 -23.09 -9.06 10.97
C ASP A 72 -22.41 -8.04 11.90
N SER A 73 -23.18 -7.45 12.80
CA SER A 73 -22.71 -6.60 13.90
C SER A 73 -21.44 -7.12 14.59
N ILE A 74 -21.33 -8.43 14.83
CA ILE A 74 -20.19 -9.04 15.53
C ILE A 74 -18.90 -9.07 14.70
N TYR A 75 -18.99 -8.80 13.39
CA TYR A 75 -17.87 -8.81 12.45
C TYR A 75 -17.52 -7.42 11.90
N ARG A 76 -18.25 -6.36 12.27
CA ARG A 76 -17.93 -5.00 11.82
C ARG A 76 -16.54 -4.57 12.28
N GLY A 77 -15.76 -4.00 11.37
CA GLY A 77 -14.39 -3.54 11.64
C GLY A 77 -13.35 -4.67 11.72
N LYS A 78 -13.76 -5.94 11.57
CA LYS A 78 -12.82 -7.07 11.52
C LYS A 78 -12.30 -7.27 10.11
N LYS A 79 -10.99 -7.45 9.99
CA LYS A 79 -10.27 -7.77 8.76
C LYS A 79 -10.20 -9.28 8.57
N PHE A 80 -10.29 -9.75 7.33
CA PHE A 80 -10.30 -11.17 6.96
C PHE A 80 -9.27 -11.50 5.88
#